data_AF-A0A2H3EF18-F1
#
_entry.id   AF-A0A2H3EF18-F1
#
_cell.length_a   1.000
_cell.length_b   1.000
_cell.length_c   1.000
_cell.angle_alpha   90.00
_cell.angle_beta   90.00
_cell.angle_gamma   90.00
#
_symmetry.space_group_name_H-M   'P 1'
#
loop_
_entity.id
_entity.type
_entity.pdbx_description
1 polymer ?
#
loop_
_entity_poly.entity_id
_entity_poly.type
_entity_poly.pdbx_seq_one_letter_code
_entity_poly.pdbx_strand_id
1 'polypeptide(L)'
;MVTRLQKDIRGSISEDRRQFFAVYNARSRSRRDIKSKGSLATTSPLSRLRVSLLNKMLSLSLVALALSVVVKADSWGAAYSLGPTSSAIVEASTTFTPGTPPTNPKDALFLWIGISNSTSGLIQAGVDQLADNNAYCGASSTQWCATASYFGVVNGATTQLNGDLTPLDGDQSIKIHYKARPFRLLTSLADDNLTWDQTVTLDGKVISTLQSYDGPLLNGGFGTGTECQSDCTGSTSVQKYTNTTIVLQSADPKFSSTLGKGTGVVASDMVTADGGKTWTIASIQIPAMFNENPKASGGNEEFI
;
A
#
# COMPACT_ATOMS: atom_id res chain seq x y z
N MET A 1 -22.33 11.92 -1.12
CA MET A 1 -21.57 10.68 -1.44
C MET A 1 -20.09 10.97 -1.68
N VAL A 2 -19.73 12.06 -2.37
CA VAL A 2 -18.34 12.49 -2.63
C VAL A 2 -17.55 12.92 -1.38
N THR A 3 -18.21 13.39 -0.33
CA THR A 3 -17.56 13.89 0.91
C THR A 3 -17.16 12.82 1.92
N ARG A 4 -17.63 11.56 1.80
CA ARG A 4 -17.20 10.46 2.67
C ARG A 4 -15.82 9.92 2.26
N LEU A 5 -15.62 9.72 0.96
CA LEU A 5 -14.35 9.29 0.36
C LEU A 5 -13.13 10.15 0.77
N GLN A 6 -13.29 11.47 0.90
CA GLN A 6 -12.15 12.35 1.23
C GLN A 6 -11.66 12.23 2.68
N LYS A 7 -12.49 11.76 3.61
CA LYS A 7 -12.11 11.64 5.03
C LYS A 7 -11.45 10.29 5.32
N ASP A 8 -11.88 9.26 4.61
CA ASP A 8 -11.34 7.90 4.71
C ASP A 8 -9.89 7.83 4.19
N ILE A 9 -9.55 8.62 3.17
CA ILE A 9 -8.19 8.71 2.59
C ILE A 9 -7.13 9.20 3.61
N ARG A 10 -7.47 10.06 4.59
CA ARG A 10 -6.46 10.58 5.54
C ARG A 10 -6.00 9.56 6.58
N GLY A 11 -6.81 8.54 6.88
CA GLY A 11 -6.46 7.44 7.78
C GLY A 11 -5.49 6.46 7.13
N SER A 12 -5.83 5.99 5.93
CA SER A 12 -5.02 5.01 5.19
C SER A 12 -3.63 5.56 4.80
N ILE A 13 -3.51 6.85 4.46
CA ILE A 13 -2.22 7.53 4.18
C ILE A 13 -1.15 7.25 5.25
N SER A 14 -1.57 7.19 6.51
CA SER A 14 -0.66 6.99 7.62
C SER A 14 -0.33 5.52 7.85
N GLU A 15 -1.18 4.59 7.42
CA GLU A 15 -1.06 3.14 7.61
C GLU A 15 -0.30 2.50 6.42
N ASP A 16 -0.60 2.89 5.18
CA ASP A 16 0.07 2.42 3.93
C ASP A 16 1.56 2.78 3.94
N ARG A 17 1.84 4.06 4.24
CA ARG A 17 3.20 4.55 4.45
C ARG A 17 3.81 3.93 5.70
N ARG A 18 3.03 3.76 6.77
CA ARG A 18 3.53 3.05 7.95
C ARG A 18 3.88 1.62 7.61
N GLN A 19 3.24 0.89 6.70
CA GLN A 19 3.62 -0.51 6.42
C GLN A 19 4.91 -0.62 5.61
N PHE A 20 5.05 0.22 4.57
CA PHE A 20 6.32 0.40 3.87
C PHE A 20 7.46 0.79 4.85
N PHE A 21 7.12 1.54 5.92
CA PHE A 21 8.01 1.96 7.01
C PHE A 21 7.75 1.29 8.39
N ALA A 22 7.09 0.13 8.52
CA ALA A 22 6.74 -0.46 9.85
C ALA A 22 7.59 -1.69 10.08
N VAL A 23 7.97 -2.34 8.99
CA VAL A 23 9.17 -3.18 8.96
C VAL A 23 10.42 -2.37 9.37
N TYR A 24 10.42 -1.03 9.22
CA TYR A 24 11.49 -0.10 9.64
C TYR A 24 11.74 -0.04 11.16
N ASN A 25 10.76 -0.31 12.04
CA ASN A 25 10.84 0.06 13.47
C ASN A 25 10.84 -1.09 14.49
N ALA A 26 10.90 -2.36 14.06
CA ALA A 26 10.96 -3.50 14.99
C ALA A 26 12.30 -3.65 15.74
N ARG A 27 13.26 -2.73 15.59
CA ARG A 27 14.59 -2.81 16.23
C ARG A 27 15.05 -1.61 17.09
N SER A 28 14.21 -0.58 17.32
CA SER A 28 14.64 0.61 18.08
C SER A 28 13.88 0.91 19.38
N ARG A 29 12.82 0.15 19.74
CA ARG A 29 12.12 0.32 21.02
C ARG A 29 12.74 -0.51 22.15
N SER A 30 13.99 -0.19 22.47
CA SER A 30 14.56 -0.42 23.79
C SER A 30 15.47 0.77 24.08
N ARG A 31 15.12 1.54 25.11
CA ARG A 31 15.77 2.78 25.60
C ARG A 31 15.31 4.07 24.94
N ARG A 32 14.32 4.71 25.55
CA ARG A 32 14.45 6.05 26.16
C ARG A 32 13.10 6.49 26.75
N ASP A 33 12.90 6.19 28.03
CA ASP A 33 12.18 7.08 28.93
C ASP A 33 13.24 7.88 29.67
N ILE A 34 13.09 9.21 29.72
CA ILE A 34 13.50 10.07 30.84
C ILE A 34 13.14 11.54 30.54
N LYS A 35 12.30 12.07 31.44
CA LYS A 35 12.15 13.46 31.91
C LYS A 35 11.36 14.50 31.09
N SER A 36 10.19 14.80 31.66
CA SER A 36 9.41 16.03 31.56
C SER A 36 10.07 17.22 32.29
N LYS A 37 9.85 18.41 31.74
CA LYS A 37 9.77 19.74 32.38
C LYS A 37 8.87 20.59 31.45
N GLY A 38 7.85 21.36 31.82
CA GLY A 38 7.54 22.02 33.08
C GLY A 38 7.83 23.53 32.94
N SER A 39 6.80 24.36 32.71
CA SER A 39 6.55 25.67 33.34
C SER A 39 5.76 26.65 32.43
N LEU A 40 4.63 27.15 32.92
CA LEU A 40 3.92 28.35 32.43
C LEU A 40 3.57 29.22 33.66
N ALA A 41 3.89 30.51 33.57
CA ALA A 41 3.56 31.60 34.48
C ALA A 41 3.65 32.89 33.62
N THR A 42 2.90 33.98 33.72
CA THR A 42 2.02 34.54 34.76
C THR A 42 1.34 35.82 34.19
N THR A 43 0.05 36.04 34.52
CA THR A 43 -0.63 37.31 34.92
C THR A 43 -0.64 38.61 34.06
N SER A 44 -1.82 38.95 33.48
CA SER A 44 -2.80 40.06 33.76
C SER A 44 -2.33 41.52 34.15
N PRO A 45 -3.16 42.61 34.25
CA PRO A 45 -4.65 42.77 34.14
C PRO A 45 -5.22 44.16 33.62
N LEU A 46 -6.56 44.35 33.74
CA LEU A 46 -7.39 45.61 33.89
C LEU A 46 -7.69 46.50 32.64
N SER A 47 -8.86 47.13 32.41
CA SER A 47 -10.17 47.17 33.10
C SER A 47 -11.25 47.99 32.35
N ARG A 48 -12.53 47.58 32.54
CA ARG A 48 -13.82 48.34 32.58
C ARG A 48 -14.38 49.04 31.33
N LEU A 49 -15.61 48.63 30.95
CA LEU A 49 -16.81 49.50 31.00
C LEU A 49 -18.09 48.64 31.07
N ARG A 50 -19.03 49.03 31.94
CA ARG A 50 -20.37 48.41 32.13
C ARG A 50 -21.37 49.09 31.20
N VAL A 51 -22.21 48.33 30.49
CA VAL A 51 -23.61 48.70 30.22
C VAL A 51 -24.48 47.44 30.27
N SER A 52 -25.54 47.53 31.05
CA SER A 52 -26.58 46.54 31.26
C SER A 52 -27.56 46.56 30.08
N LEU A 53 -27.81 45.41 29.45
CA LEU A 53 -29.12 45.16 28.84
C LEU A 53 -29.53 43.70 29.04
N LEU A 54 -30.69 43.58 29.68
CA LEU A 54 -31.46 42.40 29.99
C LEU A 54 -31.88 41.73 28.67
N ASN A 55 -31.38 40.53 28.38
CA ASN A 55 -32.00 39.64 27.40
C ASN A 55 -32.20 38.28 28.04
N LYS A 56 -33.49 37.93 28.25
CA LYS A 56 -33.93 36.58 28.54
C LYS A 56 -33.49 35.69 27.38
N MET A 57 -32.43 34.91 27.57
CA MET A 57 -32.07 33.83 26.67
C MET A 57 -32.31 32.52 27.40
N LEU A 58 -33.38 31.85 26.98
CA LEU A 58 -33.68 30.47 27.29
C LEU A 58 -32.42 29.64 27.00
N SER A 59 -31.77 29.11 28.04
CA SER A 59 -30.64 28.20 27.87
C SER A 59 -31.16 26.84 27.42
N LEU A 60 -31.36 26.67 26.12
CA LEU A 60 -31.41 25.36 25.50
C LEU A 60 -29.98 24.81 25.48
N SER A 61 -29.61 24.05 26.50
CA SER A 61 -28.45 23.19 26.46
C SER A 61 -28.72 22.07 25.43
N LEU A 62 -28.42 22.32 24.15
CA LEU A 62 -28.24 21.24 23.19
C LEU A 62 -27.04 20.42 23.64
N VAL A 63 -27.29 19.28 24.28
CA VAL A 63 -26.31 18.20 24.38
C VAL A 63 -26.18 17.65 22.95
N ALA A 64 -25.22 18.18 22.19
CA ALA A 64 -24.84 17.60 20.92
C ALA A 64 -24.19 16.24 21.23
N LEU A 65 -24.97 15.16 21.13
CA LEU A 65 -24.46 13.81 21.15
C LEU A 65 -23.63 13.63 19.86
N ALA A 66 -22.33 13.89 19.95
CA ALA A 66 -21.41 13.58 18.89
C ALA A 66 -21.35 12.06 18.75
N LEU A 67 -22.14 11.51 17.85
CA LEU A 67 -22.00 10.13 17.39
C LEU A 67 -20.61 10.01 16.76
N SER A 68 -19.65 9.49 17.51
CA SER A 68 -18.36 9.05 16.98
C SER A 68 -18.65 7.89 16.04
N VAL A 69 -18.68 8.17 14.74
CA VAL A 69 -18.66 7.11 13.72
C VAL A 69 -17.32 6.39 13.89
N VAL A 70 -17.35 5.20 14.48
CA VAL A 70 -16.18 4.32 14.52
C VAL A 70 -15.98 3.81 13.10
N VAL A 71 -15.03 4.39 12.39
CA VAL A 71 -14.55 3.86 11.11
C VAL A 71 -13.64 2.69 11.43
N LYS A 72 -13.89 1.54 10.83
CA LYS A 72 -13.04 0.36 11.01
C LYS A 72 -11.72 0.62 10.26
N ALA A 73 -10.60 0.38 10.95
CA ALA A 73 -9.28 0.54 10.37
C ALA A 73 -8.98 -0.57 9.36
N ASP A 74 -8.13 -0.26 8.38
CA ASP A 74 -7.63 -1.23 7.42
C ASP A 74 -6.79 -2.31 8.11
N SER A 75 -6.83 -3.51 7.56
CA SER A 75 -6.06 -4.66 8.03
C SER A 75 -5.13 -5.15 6.94
N TRP A 76 -4.06 -5.82 7.34
CA TRP A 76 -2.94 -6.11 6.45
C TRP A 76 -2.45 -7.54 6.60
N GLY A 77 -2.16 -8.16 5.46
CA GLY A 77 -1.50 -9.45 5.40
C GLY A 77 0.00 -9.37 5.65
N ALA A 78 0.67 -10.51 5.50
CA ALA A 78 2.13 -10.55 5.54
C ALA A 78 2.73 -9.82 4.32
N ALA A 79 3.94 -9.29 4.47
CA ALA A 79 4.61 -8.54 3.42
C ALA A 79 6.06 -8.99 3.22
N TYR A 80 6.54 -8.86 1.99
CA TYR A 80 7.96 -8.89 1.64
C TYR A 80 8.40 -7.46 1.35
N SER A 81 9.47 -6.98 1.98
CA SER A 81 9.93 -5.60 1.80
C SER A 81 11.46 -5.51 1.78
N LEU A 82 11.97 -4.66 0.89
CA LEU A 82 13.36 -4.27 0.79
C LEU A 82 13.46 -2.75 0.90
N GLY A 83 14.56 -2.28 1.46
CA GLY A 83 14.94 -0.87 1.53
C GLY A 83 15.06 -0.31 2.95
N PRO A 84 15.58 0.93 3.05
CA PRO A 84 16.04 1.77 1.94
C PRO A 84 17.35 1.25 1.33
N THR A 85 17.50 1.32 0.01
CA THR A 85 18.83 1.21 -0.64
C THR A 85 19.66 2.48 -0.38
N SER A 86 20.99 2.43 -0.49
CA SER A 86 21.82 3.63 -0.60
C SER A 86 21.81 4.29 -1.99
N SER A 87 21.02 3.78 -2.94
CA SER A 87 20.88 4.29 -4.30
C SER A 87 19.42 4.70 -4.60
N ALA A 88 19.04 4.70 -5.88
CA ALA A 88 17.66 4.80 -6.33
C ALA A 88 17.27 3.55 -7.12
N ILE A 89 16.04 3.07 -6.92
CA ILE A 89 15.44 2.08 -7.83
C ILE A 89 15.07 2.81 -9.12
N VAL A 90 15.45 2.26 -10.29
CA VAL A 90 15.16 2.86 -11.61
C VAL A 90 14.36 1.95 -12.52
N GLU A 91 14.36 0.64 -12.25
CA GLU A 91 13.56 -0.34 -12.96
C GLU A 91 13.27 -1.52 -12.03
N ALA A 92 12.05 -2.05 -12.08
CA ALA A 92 11.71 -3.28 -11.37
C ALA A 92 10.69 -4.07 -12.19
N SER A 93 10.77 -5.39 -12.10
CA SER A 93 9.82 -6.28 -12.78
C SER A 93 9.61 -7.56 -12.01
N THR A 94 8.43 -8.16 -12.17
CA THR A 94 8.10 -9.46 -11.61
C THR A 94 7.00 -10.12 -12.43
N THR A 95 6.91 -11.45 -12.37
CA THR A 95 5.70 -12.18 -12.72
C THR A 95 4.89 -12.39 -11.44
N PHE A 96 3.59 -12.16 -11.48
CA PHE A 96 2.69 -12.25 -10.32
C PHE A 96 1.50 -13.14 -10.63
N THR A 97 1.26 -14.12 -9.77
CA THR A 97 0.09 -15.01 -9.75
C THR A 97 -0.65 -14.77 -8.43
N PRO A 98 -1.88 -14.23 -8.43
CA PRO A 98 -2.56 -13.83 -7.20
C PRO A 98 -3.18 -14.99 -6.42
N GLY A 99 -3.47 -16.13 -7.08
CA GLY A 99 -4.29 -17.19 -6.51
C GLY A 99 -5.79 -16.88 -6.62
N THR A 100 -6.66 -17.77 -6.16
CA THR A 100 -8.12 -17.57 -6.23
C THR A 100 -8.58 -16.41 -5.32
N PRO A 101 -9.42 -15.48 -5.81
CA PRO A 101 -10.01 -14.45 -4.96
C PRO A 101 -10.94 -15.05 -3.90
N PRO A 102 -11.03 -14.44 -2.70
CA PRO A 102 -11.93 -14.93 -1.69
C PRO A 102 -13.38 -14.80 -2.14
N THR A 103 -14.22 -15.76 -1.72
CA THR A 103 -15.66 -15.72 -1.96
C THR A 103 -16.34 -14.68 -1.09
N ASN A 104 -17.47 -14.14 -1.53
CA ASN A 104 -18.27 -13.14 -0.81
C ASN A 104 -17.45 -11.89 -0.43
N PRO A 105 -16.90 -11.16 -1.43
CA PRO A 105 -16.23 -9.89 -1.14
C PRO A 105 -17.22 -8.91 -0.52
N LYS A 106 -16.77 -8.20 0.52
CA LYS A 106 -17.59 -7.23 1.25
C LYS A 106 -17.17 -5.79 1.00
N ASP A 107 -15.87 -5.57 0.92
CA ASP A 107 -15.23 -4.28 0.72
C ASP A 107 -13.93 -4.52 -0.07
N ALA A 108 -13.09 -3.52 -0.18
CA ALA A 108 -11.91 -3.56 -1.03
C ALA A 108 -10.74 -4.40 -0.47
N LEU A 109 -10.27 -5.36 -1.27
CA LEU A 109 -9.04 -6.13 -1.06
C LEU A 109 -8.07 -5.82 -2.20
N PHE A 110 -6.84 -5.42 -1.86
CA PHE A 110 -5.78 -5.11 -2.82
C PHE A 110 -4.58 -6.00 -2.58
N LEU A 111 -4.09 -6.64 -3.64
CA LEU A 111 -2.84 -7.41 -3.65
C LEU A 111 -1.89 -6.72 -4.60
N TRP A 112 -0.89 -6.03 -4.05
CA TRP A 112 -0.02 -5.19 -4.84
C TRP A 112 1.46 -5.49 -4.59
N ILE A 113 2.26 -5.20 -5.61
CA ILE A 113 3.71 -5.06 -5.48
C ILE A 113 4.07 -3.68 -6.00
N GLY A 114 5.08 -3.05 -5.41
CA GLY A 114 5.38 -1.67 -5.75
C GLY A 114 6.73 -1.18 -5.26
N ILE A 115 7.03 0.04 -5.67
CA ILE A 115 8.24 0.80 -5.33
C ILE A 115 7.85 2.19 -4.83
N SER A 116 8.57 2.66 -3.82
CA SER A 116 8.33 3.98 -3.21
C SER A 116 9.56 4.44 -2.42
N ASN A 117 9.56 5.69 -1.97
CA ASN A 117 10.45 6.20 -0.95
C ASN A 117 9.70 7.16 0.00
N SER A 118 10.41 7.87 0.89
CA SER A 118 9.78 8.76 1.87
C SER A 118 9.13 10.02 1.27
N THR A 119 9.46 10.35 0.03
CA THR A 119 9.04 11.60 -0.64
C THR A 119 8.16 11.39 -1.86
N SER A 120 8.10 10.18 -2.41
CA SER A 120 7.33 9.83 -3.60
C SER A 120 5.92 9.33 -3.26
N GLY A 121 5.10 9.17 -4.30
CA GLY A 121 3.98 8.24 -4.25
C GLY A 121 4.42 6.77 -4.21
N LEU A 122 3.44 5.88 -4.16
CA LEU A 122 3.57 4.44 -4.32
C LEU A 122 3.23 4.09 -5.76
N ILE A 123 4.25 3.67 -6.51
CA ILE A 123 4.14 3.16 -7.89
C ILE A 123 3.93 1.65 -7.75
N GLN A 124 2.76 1.16 -8.16
CA GLN A 124 2.33 -0.19 -7.82
C GLN A 124 1.45 -0.81 -8.90
N ALA A 125 1.35 -2.12 -8.88
CA ALA A 125 0.43 -2.86 -9.75
C ALA A 125 0.09 -4.18 -9.07
N GLY A 126 -1.00 -4.78 -9.52
CA GLY A 126 -1.44 -6.03 -8.94
C GLY A 126 -2.89 -6.31 -9.29
N VAL A 127 -3.63 -6.79 -8.30
CA VAL A 127 -5.03 -7.12 -8.45
C VAL A 127 -5.87 -6.60 -7.30
N ASP A 128 -7.11 -6.25 -7.65
CA ASP A 128 -8.09 -5.70 -6.73
C ASP A 128 -9.35 -6.58 -6.75
N GLN A 129 -10.03 -6.65 -5.62
CA GLN A 129 -11.39 -7.16 -5.50
C GLN A 129 -12.22 -6.20 -4.67
N LEU A 130 -13.35 -5.76 -5.22
CA LEU A 130 -14.37 -4.98 -4.53
C LEU A 130 -15.63 -5.84 -4.31
N ALA A 131 -16.59 -5.28 -3.57
CA ALA A 131 -17.89 -5.91 -3.34
C ALA A 131 -18.64 -6.24 -4.66
N ASP A 132 -18.48 -5.40 -5.68
CA ASP A 132 -19.07 -5.60 -7.02
C ASP A 132 -17.98 -5.50 -8.11
N ASN A 133 -17.26 -6.62 -8.30
CA ASN A 133 -16.23 -6.75 -9.33
C ASN A 133 -16.78 -6.62 -10.75
N ASN A 134 -18.05 -6.97 -10.97
CA ASN A 134 -18.64 -6.87 -12.30
C ASN A 134 -18.83 -5.41 -12.68
N ALA A 135 -19.37 -4.59 -11.78
CA ALA A 135 -19.46 -3.15 -11.98
C ALA A 135 -18.08 -2.47 -12.03
N TYR A 136 -17.09 -3.00 -11.30
CA TYR A 136 -15.77 -2.39 -11.21
C TYR A 136 -14.90 -2.62 -12.46
N CYS A 137 -14.80 -3.86 -12.95
CA CYS A 137 -13.96 -4.18 -14.11
C CYS A 137 -14.56 -5.22 -15.07
N GLY A 138 -15.84 -5.57 -14.91
CA GLY A 138 -16.49 -6.62 -15.70
C GLY A 138 -16.12 -8.05 -15.27
N ALA A 139 -15.37 -8.22 -14.18
CA ALA A 139 -14.96 -9.52 -13.67
C ALA A 139 -16.16 -10.29 -13.09
N SER A 140 -16.10 -11.62 -13.17
CA SER A 140 -16.96 -12.51 -12.39
C SER A 140 -16.53 -12.56 -10.92
N SER A 141 -17.34 -13.18 -10.06
CA SER A 141 -17.02 -13.32 -8.62
C SER A 141 -15.80 -14.20 -8.33
N THR A 142 -15.34 -14.98 -9.30
CA THR A 142 -14.13 -15.84 -9.20
C THR A 142 -12.90 -15.20 -9.84
N GLN A 143 -13.02 -13.96 -10.33
CA GLN A 143 -11.97 -13.24 -11.02
C GLN A 143 -11.55 -12.00 -10.24
N TRP A 144 -10.28 -11.66 -10.41
CA TRP A 144 -9.68 -10.42 -9.95
C TRP A 144 -9.84 -9.31 -10.99
N CYS A 145 -9.61 -8.06 -10.56
CA CYS A 145 -9.39 -6.92 -11.46
C CYS A 145 -7.91 -6.55 -11.46
N ALA A 146 -7.18 -6.88 -12.53
CA ALA A 146 -5.77 -6.55 -12.68
C ALA A 146 -5.56 -5.13 -13.23
N THR A 147 -4.61 -4.38 -12.66
CA THR A 147 -4.31 -3.00 -13.11
C THR A 147 -2.91 -2.52 -12.73
N ALA A 148 -2.39 -1.56 -13.50
CA ALA A 148 -1.31 -0.67 -13.08
C ALA A 148 -1.88 0.47 -12.25
N SER A 149 -1.17 0.93 -11.22
CA SER A 149 -1.75 1.79 -10.20
C SER A 149 -0.73 2.76 -9.59
N TYR A 150 -1.21 3.89 -9.10
CA TYR A 150 -0.37 4.89 -8.46
C TYR A 150 -1.13 5.56 -7.32
N PHE A 151 -0.54 5.53 -6.13
CA PHE A 151 -1.08 6.22 -4.96
C PHE A 151 -0.12 7.32 -4.50
N GLY A 152 -0.48 8.58 -4.69
CA GLY A 152 0.41 9.70 -4.38
C GLY A 152 -0.28 11.04 -4.41
N VAL A 153 0.50 12.12 -4.39
CA VAL A 153 -0.05 13.48 -4.44
C VAL A 153 -0.09 13.94 -5.89
N VAL A 154 -1.30 14.15 -6.42
CA VAL A 154 -1.56 14.65 -7.76
C VAL A 154 -2.31 15.97 -7.63
N ASN A 155 -1.79 17.05 -8.21
CA ASN A 155 -2.39 18.39 -8.14
C ASN A 155 -2.72 18.85 -6.71
N GLY A 156 -1.84 18.54 -5.75
CA GLY A 156 -2.00 18.92 -4.34
C GLY A 156 -2.98 18.06 -3.53
N ALA A 157 -3.54 17.00 -4.12
CA ALA A 157 -4.43 16.07 -3.45
C ALA A 157 -3.89 14.64 -3.49
N THR A 158 -3.98 13.92 -2.36
CA THR A 158 -3.75 12.48 -2.36
C THR A 158 -4.77 11.82 -3.27
N THR A 159 -4.27 11.05 -4.23
CA THR A 159 -5.05 10.51 -5.35
C THR A 159 -4.59 9.09 -5.63
N GLN A 160 -5.58 8.22 -5.86
CA GLN A 160 -5.41 6.90 -6.45
C GLN A 160 -5.66 7.01 -7.95
N LEU A 161 -4.67 6.67 -8.76
CA LEU A 161 -4.78 6.54 -10.21
C LEU A 161 -4.68 5.07 -10.58
N ASN A 162 -5.47 4.63 -11.55
CA ASN A 162 -5.40 3.29 -12.11
C ASN A 162 -5.32 3.39 -13.64
N GLY A 163 -4.61 2.46 -14.25
CA GLY A 163 -4.70 2.20 -15.69
C GLY A 163 -5.96 1.39 -16.01
N ASP A 164 -6.02 0.85 -17.22
CA ASP A 164 -7.10 -0.05 -17.62
C ASP A 164 -7.22 -1.22 -16.65
N LEU A 165 -8.44 -1.54 -16.25
CA LEU A 165 -8.78 -2.66 -15.39
C LEU A 165 -9.19 -3.84 -16.27
N THR A 166 -8.61 -5.02 -16.02
CA THR A 166 -8.90 -6.23 -16.80
C THR A 166 -9.21 -7.40 -15.88
N PRO A 167 -10.29 -8.17 -16.12
CA PRO A 167 -10.55 -9.41 -15.41
C PRO A 167 -9.38 -10.39 -15.53
N LEU A 168 -9.01 -11.02 -14.42
CA LEU A 168 -7.90 -11.99 -14.35
C LEU A 168 -8.33 -13.22 -13.53
N ASP A 169 -8.15 -14.41 -14.09
CA ASP A 169 -8.35 -15.65 -13.34
C ASP A 169 -7.23 -15.86 -12.31
N GLY A 170 -7.54 -16.51 -11.19
CA GLY A 170 -6.62 -16.62 -10.06
C GLY A 170 -5.33 -17.40 -10.34
N ASP A 171 -5.33 -18.29 -11.34
CA ASP A 171 -4.18 -19.09 -11.76
C ASP A 171 -3.38 -18.45 -12.92
N GLN A 172 -3.92 -17.39 -13.53
CA GLN A 172 -3.21 -16.62 -14.55
C GLN A 172 -2.10 -15.78 -13.93
N SER A 173 -1.05 -15.55 -14.71
CA SER A 173 0.12 -14.79 -14.29
C SER A 173 0.28 -13.53 -15.12
N ILE A 174 0.40 -12.40 -14.45
CA ILE A 174 0.70 -11.11 -15.09
C ILE A 174 2.17 -10.76 -14.90
N LYS A 175 2.79 -10.22 -15.95
CA LYS A 175 4.10 -9.57 -15.83
C LYS A 175 3.88 -8.10 -15.53
N ILE A 176 4.45 -7.65 -14.42
CA ILE A 176 4.46 -6.27 -13.96
C ILE A 176 5.86 -5.70 -14.22
N HIS A 177 5.91 -4.49 -14.78
CA HIS A 177 7.16 -3.80 -15.07
C HIS A 177 7.02 -2.30 -14.82
N TYR A 178 7.99 -1.76 -14.09
CA TYR A 178 8.13 -0.33 -13.79
C TYR A 178 9.46 0.14 -14.34
N LYS A 179 9.47 1.27 -15.04
CA LYS A 179 10.70 1.88 -15.53
C LYS A 179 10.66 3.39 -15.44
N ALA A 180 11.66 3.94 -14.78
CA ALA A 180 11.91 5.37 -14.83
C ALA A 180 12.44 5.74 -16.22
N ARG A 181 11.75 6.66 -16.89
CA ARG A 181 12.30 7.38 -18.03
C ARG A 181 12.85 8.72 -17.56
N PRO A 182 14.12 9.03 -17.86
CA PRO A 182 14.58 10.41 -17.72
C PRO A 182 13.72 11.28 -18.62
N PHE A 183 13.08 12.30 -18.04
CA PHE A 183 12.39 13.29 -18.83
C PHE A 183 13.43 14.00 -19.70
N ARG A 184 13.20 13.91 -21.02
CA ARG A 184 13.97 14.46 -22.13
C ARG A 184 14.91 15.62 -21.71
N LEU A 185 16.22 15.35 -21.77
CA LEU A 185 17.31 16.33 -21.83
C LEU A 185 17.30 17.41 -20.72
N LEU A 186 17.38 17.03 -19.44
CA LEU A 186 17.78 17.97 -18.39
C LEU A 186 19.05 17.45 -17.69
N THR A 187 20.10 18.24 -17.82
CA THR A 187 21.49 17.98 -17.40
C THR A 187 21.70 18.19 -15.89
N SER A 188 20.65 18.17 -15.07
CA SER A 188 20.75 18.36 -13.63
C SER A 188 19.79 17.44 -12.85
N LEU A 189 20.32 16.76 -11.84
CA LEU A 189 19.62 15.85 -10.92
C LEU A 189 18.71 16.60 -9.90
N ALA A 190 18.35 17.85 -10.19
CA ALA A 190 17.51 18.69 -9.35
C ALA A 190 16.05 18.76 -9.81
N ASP A 191 15.71 18.10 -10.93
CA ASP A 191 14.35 18.09 -11.47
C ASP A 191 13.61 16.84 -10.99
N ASP A 192 12.59 17.05 -10.15
CA ASP A 192 11.72 16.04 -9.52
C ASP A 192 10.76 15.32 -10.49
N ASN A 193 10.96 15.44 -11.79
CA ASN A 193 10.00 15.01 -12.81
C ASN A 193 10.52 13.81 -13.61
N LEU A 194 10.83 12.67 -12.95
CA LEU A 194 10.92 11.42 -13.71
C LEU A 194 9.51 10.95 -14.07
N THR A 195 9.38 10.45 -15.29
CA THR A 195 8.17 9.74 -15.69
C THR A 195 8.38 8.26 -15.40
N TRP A 196 7.50 7.69 -14.59
CA TRP A 196 7.46 6.25 -14.38
C TRP A 196 6.46 5.63 -15.34
N ASP A 197 6.94 4.79 -16.25
CA ASP A 197 6.06 3.94 -17.04
C ASP A 197 5.79 2.65 -16.28
N GLN A 198 4.52 2.31 -16.17
CA GLN A 198 4.05 1.04 -15.61
C GLN A 198 3.36 0.25 -16.71
N THR A 199 3.68 -1.04 -16.82
CA THR A 199 3.01 -1.95 -17.74
C THR A 199 2.63 -3.24 -17.03
N VAL A 200 1.40 -3.69 -17.26
CA VAL A 200 0.90 -5.00 -16.86
C VAL A 200 0.59 -5.80 -18.12
N THR A 201 1.18 -6.98 -18.24
CA THR A 201 1.09 -7.85 -19.41
C THR A 201 0.52 -9.20 -19.02
N LEU A 202 -0.48 -9.68 -19.74
CA LEU A 202 -1.05 -11.02 -19.65
C LEU A 202 -0.83 -11.73 -20.99
N ASP A 203 -0.23 -12.93 -20.97
CA ASP A 203 0.03 -13.74 -22.18
C ASP A 203 0.72 -12.97 -23.33
N GLY A 204 1.66 -12.09 -22.97
CA GLY A 204 2.41 -11.26 -23.92
C GLY A 204 1.66 -10.03 -24.44
N LYS A 205 0.38 -9.84 -24.07
CA LYS A 205 -0.42 -8.65 -24.40
C LYS A 205 -0.44 -7.67 -23.22
N VAL A 206 -0.16 -6.40 -23.49
CA VAL A 206 -0.33 -5.33 -22.50
C VAL A 206 -1.83 -5.14 -22.23
N ILE A 207 -2.22 -5.30 -20.96
CA ILE A 207 -3.61 -5.17 -20.49
C ILE A 207 -3.84 -3.92 -19.65
N SER A 208 -2.77 -3.30 -19.15
CA SER A 208 -2.85 -2.04 -18.40
C SER A 208 -1.55 -1.27 -18.55
N THR A 209 -1.66 0.04 -18.70
CA THR A 209 -0.53 0.97 -18.63
C THR A 209 -0.89 2.15 -17.75
N LEU A 210 0.10 2.70 -17.04
CA LEU A 210 -0.06 3.94 -16.29
C LEU A 210 1.25 4.72 -16.32
N GLN A 211 1.14 6.03 -16.48
CA GLN A 211 2.25 6.95 -16.30
C GLN A 211 2.02 7.76 -15.04
N SER A 212 3.04 7.84 -14.19
CA SER A 212 3.07 8.74 -13.03
C SER A 212 4.32 9.60 -13.05
N TYR A 213 4.28 10.68 -12.28
CA TYR A 213 5.37 11.66 -12.19
C TYR A 213 5.86 11.71 -10.75
N ASP A 214 7.09 11.29 -10.53
CA ASP A 214 7.77 11.32 -9.24
C ASP A 214 9.26 11.55 -9.46
N GLY A 215 9.97 12.00 -8.42
CA GLY A 215 11.42 12.09 -8.46
C GLY A 215 12.11 10.72 -8.54
N PRO A 216 13.44 10.69 -8.67
CA PRO A 216 14.22 9.47 -8.44
C PRO A 216 13.88 8.89 -7.07
N LEU A 217 13.65 7.58 -6.99
CA LEU A 217 13.36 6.87 -5.74
C LEU A 217 14.63 6.69 -4.90
N LEU A 218 15.32 7.79 -4.58
CA LEU A 218 16.48 7.82 -3.70
C LEU A 218 16.09 7.27 -2.33
N ASN A 219 16.93 6.40 -1.78
CA ASN A 219 16.62 5.67 -0.56
C ASN A 219 15.28 4.92 -0.63
N GLY A 220 14.92 4.49 -1.84
CA GLY A 220 13.68 3.78 -2.10
C GLY A 220 13.70 2.35 -1.63
N GLY A 221 12.51 1.76 -1.64
CA GLY A 221 12.27 0.37 -1.34
C GLY A 221 11.40 -0.30 -2.39
N PHE A 222 11.31 -1.60 -2.28
CA PHE A 222 10.49 -2.48 -3.09
C PHE A 222 9.73 -3.41 -2.15
N GLY A 223 8.45 -3.63 -2.38
CA GLY A 223 7.71 -4.55 -1.52
C GLY A 223 6.33 -4.90 -1.99
N THR A 224 5.71 -5.82 -1.27
CA THR A 224 4.36 -6.32 -1.49
C THR A 224 3.41 -5.81 -0.41
N GLY A 225 2.14 -5.70 -0.74
CA GLY A 225 1.06 -5.43 0.20
C GLY A 225 -0.13 -6.35 -0.07
N THR A 226 -0.76 -6.79 1.02
CA THR A 226 -2.06 -7.44 1.01
C THR A 226 -2.93 -6.60 1.93
N GLU A 227 -3.72 -5.72 1.34
CA GLU A 227 -4.45 -4.67 2.02
C GLU A 227 -5.93 -4.97 2.01
N CYS A 228 -6.53 -5.02 3.20
CA CYS A 228 -7.93 -5.30 3.39
C CYS A 228 -8.60 -4.11 4.06
N GLN A 229 -9.31 -3.32 3.26
CA GLN A 229 -9.92 -2.09 3.73
C GLN A 229 -11.22 -2.37 4.49
N SER A 230 -11.42 -1.69 5.62
CA SER A 230 -12.69 -1.73 6.34
C SER A 230 -13.17 -3.17 6.66
N ASP A 231 -14.29 -3.63 6.08
CA ASP A 231 -14.91 -4.93 6.30
C ASP A 231 -14.60 -5.97 5.21
N CYS A 232 -13.53 -5.76 4.44
CA CYS A 232 -13.14 -6.68 3.37
C CYS A 232 -13.00 -8.15 3.83
N THR A 233 -13.20 -9.07 2.88
CA THR A 233 -12.83 -10.48 3.07
C THR A 233 -11.38 -10.64 2.66
N GLY A 234 -10.48 -10.92 3.60
CA GLY A 234 -9.04 -11.03 3.33
C GLY A 234 -8.67 -12.19 2.39
N SER A 235 -7.44 -12.17 1.87
CA SER A 235 -6.99 -13.19 0.92
C SER A 235 -6.99 -14.60 1.53
N THR A 236 -7.43 -15.58 0.75
CA THR A 236 -7.47 -17.02 1.10
C THR A 236 -6.42 -17.84 0.36
N SER A 237 -5.79 -17.26 -0.67
CA SER A 237 -4.79 -17.92 -1.50
C SER A 237 -3.38 -17.41 -1.23
N VAL A 238 -2.39 -18.27 -1.46
CA VAL A 238 -0.98 -17.88 -1.52
C VAL A 238 -0.73 -17.07 -2.78
N GLN A 239 -0.16 -15.88 -2.61
CA GLN A 239 0.29 -15.02 -3.70
C GLN A 239 1.71 -15.39 -4.09
N LYS A 240 1.99 -15.50 -5.38
CA LYS A 240 3.30 -15.91 -5.89
C LYS A 240 3.88 -14.83 -6.79
N TYR A 241 5.10 -14.39 -6.47
CA TYR A 241 5.90 -13.54 -7.32
C TYR A 241 7.13 -14.34 -7.78
N THR A 242 7.41 -14.34 -9.07
CA THR A 242 8.55 -15.07 -9.66
C THR A 242 9.32 -14.20 -10.63
N ASN A 243 10.59 -14.55 -10.84
CA ASN A 243 11.49 -13.86 -11.76
C ASN A 243 11.57 -12.36 -11.48
N THR A 244 11.60 -11.98 -10.21
CA THR A 244 11.69 -10.59 -9.80
C THR A 244 13.08 -10.06 -10.12
N THR A 245 13.14 -8.88 -10.74
CA THR A 245 14.39 -8.15 -10.99
C THR A 245 14.22 -6.71 -10.50
N ILE A 246 15.22 -6.19 -9.79
CA ILE A 246 15.28 -4.82 -9.31
C ILE A 246 16.61 -4.23 -9.77
N VAL A 247 16.55 -3.11 -10.50
CA VAL A 247 17.72 -2.39 -11.02
C VAL A 247 17.87 -1.08 -10.26
N LEU A 248 19.05 -0.89 -9.70
CA LEU A 248 19.46 0.32 -9.01
C LEU A 248 20.24 1.24 -9.95
N GLN A 249 20.17 2.54 -9.70
CA GLN A 249 20.93 3.55 -10.44
C GLN A 249 22.44 3.32 -10.29
N SER A 250 22.88 3.07 -9.06
CA SER A 250 24.25 2.73 -8.67
C SER A 250 24.24 1.45 -7.84
N ALA A 251 25.34 0.70 -7.87
CA ALA A 251 25.45 -0.54 -7.12
C ALA A 251 25.33 -0.29 -5.61
N ASP A 252 24.49 -1.08 -4.94
CA ASP A 252 24.39 -1.16 -3.49
C ASP A 252 24.48 -2.64 -3.09
N PRO A 253 25.69 -3.14 -2.76
CA PRO A 253 25.88 -4.54 -2.38
C PRO A 253 25.22 -4.91 -1.05
N LYS A 254 24.75 -3.92 -0.26
CA LYS A 254 24.09 -4.14 1.03
C LYS A 254 22.57 -4.12 0.92
N PHE A 255 22.00 -3.88 -0.25
CA PHE A 255 20.55 -3.79 -0.41
C PHE A 255 19.83 -5.06 0.05
N SER A 256 20.37 -6.25 -0.23
CA SER A 256 19.79 -7.53 0.24
C SER A 256 19.71 -7.64 1.77
N SER A 257 20.60 -6.98 2.51
CA SER A 257 20.61 -6.99 3.97
C SER A 257 19.45 -6.21 4.60
N THR A 258 18.72 -5.44 3.79
CA THR A 258 17.53 -4.68 4.21
C THR A 258 16.25 -5.51 4.18
N LEU A 259 16.33 -6.77 3.73
CA LEU A 259 15.18 -7.65 3.58
C LEU A 259 14.43 -7.83 4.91
N GLY A 260 13.16 -7.44 4.91
CA GLY A 260 12.17 -7.80 5.90
C GLY A 260 11.12 -8.75 5.32
N LYS A 261 10.71 -9.72 6.15
CA LYS A 261 9.68 -10.70 5.81
C LYS A 261 8.66 -10.78 6.95
N GLY A 262 7.39 -10.68 6.59
CA GLY A 262 6.28 -11.00 7.49
C GLY A 262 6.21 -12.49 7.80
N THR A 263 5.43 -12.86 8.82
CA THR A 263 5.21 -14.25 9.22
C THR A 263 4.68 -15.08 8.04
N GLY A 264 5.28 -16.25 7.81
CA GLY A 264 4.87 -17.18 6.76
C GLY A 264 5.35 -16.83 5.34
N VAL A 265 6.00 -15.68 5.14
CA VAL A 265 6.59 -15.32 3.84
C VAL A 265 7.79 -16.23 3.55
N VAL A 266 7.73 -16.92 2.42
CA VAL A 266 8.80 -17.77 1.90
C VAL A 266 9.38 -17.10 0.67
N ALA A 267 10.68 -16.89 0.62
CA ALA A 267 11.35 -16.29 -0.53
C ALA A 267 12.72 -16.94 -0.75
N SER A 268 13.13 -17.02 -2.02
CA SER A 268 14.49 -17.39 -2.39
C SER A 268 15.48 -16.30 -1.96
N ASP A 269 16.76 -16.65 -1.94
CA ASP A 269 17.81 -15.65 -1.77
C ASP A 269 17.77 -14.60 -2.88
N MET A 270 18.21 -13.40 -2.52
CA MET A 270 18.39 -12.29 -3.44
C MET A 270 19.83 -12.29 -3.92
N VAL A 271 20.04 -12.38 -5.23
CA VAL A 271 21.38 -12.55 -5.83
C VAL A 271 21.69 -11.41 -6.80
N THR A 272 22.97 -11.14 -7.00
CA THR A 272 23.46 -10.12 -7.92
C THR A 272 24.74 -10.60 -8.60
N ALA A 273 24.87 -10.33 -9.90
CA ALA A 273 26.06 -10.66 -10.68
C ALA A 273 26.95 -9.44 -10.96
N ASP A 274 26.45 -8.22 -10.71
CA ASP A 274 27.08 -6.95 -11.06
C ASP A 274 27.40 -6.10 -9.82
N GLY A 275 27.64 -6.76 -8.68
CA GLY A 275 28.08 -6.12 -7.44
C GLY A 275 26.99 -5.35 -6.70
N GLY A 276 25.72 -5.62 -6.98
CA GLY A 276 24.57 -5.02 -6.32
C GLY A 276 23.87 -3.93 -7.13
N LYS A 277 24.09 -3.87 -8.45
CA LYS A 277 23.36 -2.96 -9.33
C LYS A 277 22.05 -3.56 -9.82
N THR A 278 22.07 -4.85 -10.15
CA THR A 278 20.89 -5.64 -10.51
C THR A 278 20.73 -6.76 -9.50
N TRP A 279 19.56 -6.84 -8.90
CA TRP A 279 19.17 -7.86 -7.95
C TRP A 279 18.08 -8.73 -8.53
N THR A 280 18.22 -10.05 -8.41
CA THR A 280 17.20 -11.00 -8.83
C THR A 280 16.72 -11.85 -7.65
N ILE A 281 15.44 -12.16 -7.66
CA ILE A 281 14.78 -13.03 -6.68
C ILE A 281 13.93 -14.02 -7.48
N ALA A 282 14.22 -15.30 -7.34
CA ALA A 282 13.57 -16.34 -8.13
C ALA A 282 12.10 -16.54 -7.73
N SER A 283 11.81 -16.53 -6.43
CA SER A 283 10.46 -16.72 -5.90
C SER A 283 10.22 -15.98 -4.60
N ILE A 284 9.05 -15.37 -4.47
CA ILE A 284 8.48 -14.83 -3.24
C ILE A 284 7.05 -15.40 -3.13
N GLN A 285 6.68 -15.89 -1.96
CA GLN A 285 5.35 -16.39 -1.64
C GLN A 285 4.83 -15.66 -0.42
N ILE A 286 3.68 -14.99 -0.57
CA ILE A 286 2.98 -14.34 0.53
C ILE A 286 1.81 -15.24 0.94
N PRO A 287 1.72 -15.64 2.22
CA PRO A 287 0.63 -16.49 2.67
C PRO A 287 -0.72 -15.75 2.59
N ALA A 288 -1.80 -16.53 2.59
CA ALA A 288 -3.14 -16.01 2.79
C ALA A 288 -3.24 -15.23 4.12
N MET A 289 -4.09 -14.19 4.17
CA MET A 289 -4.36 -13.48 5.43
C MET A 289 -4.99 -14.41 6.48
N PHE A 290 -5.85 -15.31 6.01
CA PHE A 290 -6.48 -16.32 6.83
C PHE A 290 -6.16 -17.69 6.24
N ASN A 291 -5.52 -18.55 7.01
CA ASN A 291 -5.44 -19.96 6.66
C ASN A 291 -6.88 -20.48 6.66
N GLU A 292 -7.36 -21.02 5.53
CA GLU A 292 -8.58 -21.81 5.56
C GLU A 292 -8.38 -22.92 6.61
N ASN A 293 -9.20 -22.93 7.65
CA ASN A 293 -9.25 -24.07 8.56
C ASN A 293 -9.62 -25.30 7.72
N PRO A 294 -8.78 -26.34 7.63
CA PRO A 294 -9.21 -27.58 7.02
C PRO A 294 -10.10 -28.28 8.05
N LYS A 295 -11.41 -28.01 8.03
CA LYS A 295 -12.48 -28.90 8.53
C LYS A 295 -13.87 -28.28 8.36
N ALA A 296 -14.54 -28.70 7.29
CA ALA A 296 -15.99 -28.89 7.28
C ALA A 296 -16.37 -30.02 6.30
N SER A 297 -15.64 -31.14 6.29
CA SER A 297 -16.22 -32.41 5.85
C SER A 297 -16.95 -33.03 7.05
N GLY A 298 -18.10 -32.46 7.40
CA GLY A 298 -19.04 -33.12 8.30
C GLY A 298 -19.65 -34.31 7.57
N GLY A 299 -18.99 -35.46 7.64
CA GLY A 299 -19.63 -36.73 7.30
C GLY A 299 -20.69 -37.02 8.35
N ASN A 300 -21.95 -37.15 7.90
CA ASN A 300 -23.00 -37.73 8.70
C ASN A 300 -22.72 -39.23 8.85
N GLU A 301 -22.14 -39.63 9.99
CA GLU A 301 -22.34 -40.98 10.51
C GLU A 301 -23.57 -40.95 11.42
N GLU A 302 -24.68 -41.40 10.85
CA GLU A 302 -25.93 -41.67 11.54
C GLU A 302 -25.75 -42.98 12.32
N PHE A 303 -25.65 -42.88 13.64
CA PHE A 303 -25.94 -43.99 14.54
C PHE A 303 -27.42 -43.86 14.92
N ILE A 304 -28.26 -44.75 14.37
CA ILE A 304 -29.31 -45.57 15.01
C ILE A 304 -29.76 -46.61 13.97
#